data_AF-A0AAD7E1V8-F1
#
_entry.id   AF-A0AAD7E1V8-F1
#
_cell.length_a   1.000
_cell.length_b   1.000
_cell.length_c   1.000
_cell.angle_alpha   90.00
_cell.angle_beta   90.00
_cell.angle_gamma   90.00
#
_symmetry.space_group_name_H-M   'P 1'
#
loop_
_entity.id
_entity.type
_entity.pdbx_description
1 polymer ?
#
loop_
_entity_poly.entity_id
_entity_poly.type
_entity_poly.pdbx_seq_one_letter_code
_entity_poly.pdbx_strand_id
1 'polypeptide(L)'
;MPRQPTITDDRLNNISKCLDITRSSLQLVVDTLRISGLEAILDTTQSLLKLAETIKQNKNSCKELLEQAHQVLIAIIGLYIKSDTGGELAPGVLNHIANFTQTLHKIHTFVEAQQSGSKVKTFFRQGEMGALLRDCRAELQQGFDFFQITSIITDIKEMQEYVQARHQVVVNIIETLSISESASSISTNSYAR
;
A
#
# COMPACT_ATOMS: atom_id res chain seq x y z
N MET A 1 32.78 -25.07 13.92
CA MET A 1 32.83 -23.68 14.44
C MET A 1 31.51 -23.00 14.11
N PRO A 2 30.74 -22.52 15.11
CA PRO A 2 29.52 -21.76 14.85
C PRO A 2 29.89 -20.40 14.21
N ARG A 3 29.29 -20.08 13.06
CA ARG A 3 29.43 -18.74 12.45
C ARG A 3 28.58 -17.77 13.26
N GLN A 4 29.17 -16.69 13.76
CA GLN A 4 28.40 -15.59 14.35
C GLN A 4 27.48 -14.99 13.29
N PRO A 5 26.20 -14.72 13.60
CA PRO A 5 25.30 -14.02 12.69
C PRO A 5 25.86 -12.63 12.40
N THR A 6 25.80 -12.23 11.13
CA THR A 6 26.24 -10.89 10.71
C THR A 6 25.09 -9.90 10.83
N ILE A 7 25.38 -8.60 11.01
CA ILE A 7 24.37 -7.52 11.05
C ILE A 7 23.41 -7.57 9.83
N THR A 8 23.90 -8.06 8.69
CA THR A 8 23.10 -8.21 7.47
C THR A 8 22.06 -9.33 7.59
N ASP A 9 22.39 -10.42 8.29
CA ASP A 9 21.48 -11.54 8.52
C ASP A 9 20.33 -11.15 9.45
N ASP A 10 20.62 -10.39 10.51
CA ASP A 10 19.60 -9.89 11.44
C ASP A 10 18.59 -8.97 10.73
N ARG A 11 19.08 -8.08 9.86
CA ARG A 11 18.19 -7.20 9.09
C ARG A 11 17.35 -7.97 8.07
N LEU A 12 17.89 -9.01 7.44
CA LEU A 12 17.14 -9.87 6.51
C LEU A 12 16.04 -10.66 7.23
N ASN A 13 16.33 -11.12 8.45
CA ASN A 13 15.33 -11.75 9.33
C ASN A 13 14.22 -10.78 9.72
N ASN A 14 14.57 -9.53 10.04
CA ASN A 14 13.58 -8.50 10.39
C ASN A 14 12.64 -8.18 9.22
N ILE A 15 13.17 -7.99 8.00
CA ILE A 15 12.31 -7.74 6.83
C ILE A 15 11.43 -8.95 6.52
N SER A 16 11.92 -10.18 6.71
CA SER A 16 11.11 -11.39 6.52
C SER A 16 9.92 -11.41 7.49
N LYS A 17 10.11 -11.05 8.76
CA LYS A 17 9.01 -10.88 9.72
C LYS A 17 8.02 -9.80 9.29
N CYS A 18 8.51 -8.64 8.84
CA CYS A 18 7.65 -7.56 8.35
C CYS A 18 6.83 -8.00 7.13
N LEU A 19 7.43 -8.74 6.19
CA LEU A 19 6.75 -9.31 5.04
C LEU A 19 5.69 -10.35 5.43
N ASP A 20 5.94 -11.19 6.44
CA ASP A 20 4.94 -12.15 6.90
C ASP A 20 3.73 -11.47 7.56
N ILE A 21 3.96 -10.44 8.37
CA ILE A 21 2.87 -9.61 8.92
C ILE A 21 2.08 -8.97 7.78
N THR A 22 2.77 -8.41 6.79
CA THR A 22 2.14 -7.75 5.63
C THR A 22 1.35 -8.72 4.78
N ARG A 23 1.89 -9.91 4.53
CA ARG A 23 1.21 -11.01 3.84
C ARG A 23 -0.07 -11.40 4.59
N SER A 24 0.01 -11.53 5.91
CA SER A 24 -1.14 -11.89 6.74
C SER A 24 -2.22 -10.79 6.69
N SER A 25 -1.84 -9.52 6.75
CA SER A 25 -2.77 -8.40 6.56
C SER A 25 -3.37 -8.37 5.15
N LEU A 26 -2.57 -8.63 4.12
CA LEU A 26 -3.05 -8.70 2.74
C LEU A 26 -4.03 -9.85 2.53
N GLN A 27 -3.80 -11.01 3.15
CA GLN A 27 -4.74 -12.13 3.14
C GLN A 27 -6.11 -11.71 3.67
N LEU A 28 -6.16 -10.98 4.80
CA LEU A 28 -7.42 -10.49 5.35
C LEU A 28 -8.15 -9.56 4.37
N VAL A 29 -7.41 -8.69 3.67
CA VAL A 29 -7.98 -7.81 2.62
C VAL A 29 -8.54 -8.63 1.46
N VAL A 30 -7.79 -9.62 0.97
CA VAL A 30 -8.21 -10.53 -0.11
C VAL A 30 -9.49 -11.27 0.27
N ASP A 31 -9.52 -11.86 1.46
CA ASP A 31 -10.66 -12.66 1.95
C ASP A 31 -11.92 -11.80 2.11
N THR A 32 -11.75 -10.53 2.49
CA THR A 32 -12.86 -9.60 2.75
C THR A 32 -13.40 -8.97 1.46
N LEU A 33 -12.51 -8.48 0.59
CA LEU A 33 -12.91 -7.65 -0.56
C LEU A 33 -12.95 -8.39 -1.90
N ARG A 34 -12.34 -9.59 -2.01
CA ARG A 34 -12.29 -10.43 -3.22
C ARG A 34 -11.88 -9.69 -4.50
N ILE A 35 -10.89 -8.80 -4.38
CA ILE A 35 -10.44 -7.94 -5.48
C ILE A 35 -9.47 -8.69 -6.38
N SER A 36 -9.78 -8.69 -7.68
CA SER A 36 -8.94 -9.31 -8.70
C SER A 36 -7.52 -8.70 -8.71
N GLY A 37 -6.51 -9.57 -8.73
CA GLY A 37 -5.09 -9.17 -8.77
C GLY A 37 -4.38 -9.17 -7.41
N LEU A 38 -5.10 -8.99 -6.30
CA LEU A 38 -4.48 -9.06 -4.97
C LEU A 38 -4.03 -10.48 -4.59
N GLU A 39 -4.74 -11.51 -5.07
CA GLU A 39 -4.34 -12.92 -4.90
C GLU A 39 -2.96 -13.19 -5.49
N ALA A 40 -2.69 -12.69 -6.69
CA ALA A 40 -1.38 -12.86 -7.34
C ALA A 40 -0.25 -12.16 -6.56
N ILE A 41 -0.54 -10.98 -5.99
CA ILE A 41 0.40 -10.26 -5.11
C ILE A 41 0.67 -11.06 -3.83
N LEU A 42 -0.39 -11.60 -3.22
CA LEU A 42 -0.31 -12.41 -2.01
C LEU A 42 0.54 -13.66 -2.23
N ASP A 43 0.28 -14.43 -3.30
CA ASP A 43 1.03 -15.64 -3.66
C ASP A 43 2.51 -15.34 -3.93
N THR A 44 2.77 -14.25 -4.65
CA THR A 44 4.15 -13.83 -4.95
C THR A 44 4.86 -13.37 -3.69
N THR A 45 4.18 -12.67 -2.78
CA THR A 45 4.72 -12.26 -1.48
C THR A 45 5.06 -13.46 -0.61
N GLN A 46 4.19 -14.47 -0.57
CA GLN A 46 4.46 -15.72 0.13
C GLN A 46 5.68 -16.46 -0.45
N SER A 47 5.82 -16.45 -1.77
CA SER A 47 6.98 -17.05 -2.44
C SER A 47 8.27 -16.29 -2.09
N LEU A 48 8.25 -14.96 -2.14
CA LEU A 48 9.38 -14.12 -1.74
C LEU A 48 9.81 -14.34 -0.28
N LEU A 49 8.86 -14.53 0.64
CA LEU A 49 9.14 -14.84 2.04
C LEU A 49 9.97 -16.12 2.18
N LYS A 50 9.57 -17.19 1.48
CA LYS A 50 10.33 -18.46 1.45
C LYS A 50 11.71 -18.28 0.83
N LEU A 51 11.82 -17.47 -0.22
CA LEU A 51 13.12 -17.22 -0.85
C LEU A 51 14.05 -16.39 0.05
N ALA A 52 13.53 -15.45 0.84
CA ALA A 52 14.31 -14.56 1.70
C ALA A 52 15.20 -15.34 2.70
N GLU A 53 14.70 -16.44 3.24
CA GLU A 53 15.42 -17.29 4.21
C GLU A 53 16.60 -18.05 3.59
N THR A 54 16.65 -18.17 2.27
CA THR A 54 17.61 -19.03 1.56
C THR A 54 18.60 -18.24 0.69
N ILE A 55 18.60 -16.90 0.80
CA ILE A 55 19.49 -16.01 0.05
C ILE A 55 20.95 -16.22 0.47
N LYS A 56 21.80 -16.53 -0.51
CA LYS A 56 23.25 -16.76 -0.29
C LYS A 56 24.11 -15.63 -0.82
N GLN A 57 23.68 -14.93 -1.86
CA GLN A 57 24.43 -13.88 -2.54
C GLN A 57 23.67 -12.55 -2.54
N ASN A 58 24.39 -11.43 -2.72
CA ASN A 58 23.80 -10.10 -2.87
C ASN A 58 22.72 -9.76 -1.82
N LYS A 59 22.96 -10.16 -0.56
CA LYS A 59 22.00 -10.03 0.55
C LYS A 59 21.51 -8.60 0.72
N ASN A 60 22.40 -7.61 0.63
CA ASN A 60 22.05 -6.19 0.76
C ASN A 60 21.05 -5.74 -0.32
N SER A 61 21.33 -6.06 -1.58
CA SER A 61 20.46 -5.71 -2.70
C SER A 61 19.10 -6.39 -2.60
N CYS A 62 19.06 -7.68 -2.24
CA CYS A 62 17.80 -8.38 -2.01
C CYS A 62 17.01 -7.73 -0.88
N LYS A 63 17.69 -7.44 0.23
CA LYS A 63 17.08 -6.81 1.40
C LYS A 63 16.46 -5.46 1.06
N GLU A 64 17.17 -4.60 0.33
CA GLU A 64 16.66 -3.29 -0.10
C GLU A 64 15.43 -3.42 -1.00
N LEU A 65 15.43 -4.37 -1.95
CA LEU A 65 14.27 -4.64 -2.81
C LEU A 65 13.07 -5.15 -1.99
N LEU A 66 13.30 -6.05 -1.04
CA LEU A 66 12.26 -6.58 -0.16
C LEU A 66 11.70 -5.50 0.78
N GLU A 67 12.54 -4.62 1.32
CA GLU A 67 12.13 -3.45 2.11
C GLU A 67 11.24 -2.50 1.30
N GLN A 68 11.62 -2.18 0.06
CA GLN A 68 10.83 -1.33 -0.82
C GLN A 68 9.52 -1.99 -1.25
N ALA A 69 9.54 -3.28 -1.60
CA ALA A 69 8.33 -4.04 -1.93
C ALA A 69 7.35 -4.08 -0.74
N HIS A 70 7.86 -4.26 0.47
CA HIS A 70 7.08 -4.18 1.70
C HIS A 70 6.41 -2.81 1.89
N GLN A 71 7.11 -1.71 1.62
CA GLN A 71 6.52 -0.36 1.69
C GLN A 71 5.37 -0.17 0.70
N VAL A 72 5.53 -0.67 -0.53
CA VAL A 72 4.45 -0.64 -1.54
C VAL A 72 3.25 -1.49 -1.09
N LEU A 73 3.50 -2.70 -0.57
CA LEU A 73 2.44 -3.56 -0.02
C LEU A 73 1.66 -2.88 1.11
N ILE A 74 2.36 -2.20 2.03
CA ILE A 74 1.69 -1.43 3.10
C ILE A 74 0.82 -0.33 2.49
N ALA A 75 1.33 0.41 1.51
CA ALA A 75 0.56 1.48 0.86
C ALA A 75 -0.70 0.94 0.18
N ILE A 76 -0.61 -0.22 -0.49
CA ILE A 76 -1.75 -0.92 -1.09
C ILE A 76 -2.76 -1.32 -0.01
N ILE A 77 -2.32 -1.97 1.08
CA ILE A 77 -3.19 -2.37 2.18
C ILE A 77 -3.89 -1.15 2.81
N GLY A 78 -3.15 -0.06 3.04
CA GLY A 78 -3.69 1.17 3.60
C GLY A 78 -4.79 1.79 2.74
N LEU A 79 -4.68 1.65 1.42
CA LEU A 79 -5.69 2.08 0.47
C LEU A 79 -7.02 1.37 0.74
N TYR A 80 -6.99 0.06 0.97
CA TYR A 80 -8.19 -0.77 1.21
C TYR A 80 -8.77 -0.69 2.61
N ILE A 81 -7.94 -0.48 3.63
CA ILE A 81 -8.42 -0.36 5.01
C ILE A 81 -9.24 0.93 5.18
N LYS A 82 -8.83 2.00 4.50
CA LYS A 82 -9.45 3.33 4.63
C LYS A 82 -10.64 3.52 3.72
N SER A 83 -10.56 2.96 2.52
CA SER A 83 -11.66 3.01 1.59
C SER A 83 -12.82 2.20 2.16
N ASP A 84 -13.90 2.86 2.59
CA ASP A 84 -15.20 2.25 2.95
C ASP A 84 -15.90 1.66 1.69
N THR A 85 -15.08 1.23 0.73
CA THR A 85 -15.47 0.91 -0.63
C THR A 85 -15.98 -0.52 -0.65
N GLY A 86 -17.29 -0.63 -0.44
CA GLY A 86 -18.10 -1.54 -1.26
C GLY A 86 -18.11 -1.16 -2.75
N GLY A 87 -17.38 -0.12 -3.17
CA GLY A 87 -17.23 0.35 -4.54
C GLY A 87 -15.99 -0.22 -5.26
N GLU A 88 -16.11 -0.36 -6.58
CA GLU A 88 -15.02 -0.79 -7.46
C GLU A 88 -13.85 0.22 -7.43
N LEU A 89 -12.62 -0.29 -7.42
CA LEU A 89 -11.42 0.55 -7.52
C LEU A 89 -11.38 1.28 -8.85
N ALA A 90 -10.86 2.51 -8.83
CA ALA A 90 -10.60 3.25 -10.06
C ALA A 90 -9.67 2.44 -11.00
N PRO A 91 -9.93 2.42 -12.32
CA PRO A 91 -9.13 1.64 -13.28
C PRO A 91 -7.63 1.94 -13.23
N GLY A 92 -7.26 3.19 -12.92
CA GLY A 92 -5.86 3.57 -12.73
C GLY A 92 -5.19 2.82 -11.58
N VAL A 93 -5.88 2.65 -10.45
CA VAL A 93 -5.37 1.90 -9.28
C VAL A 93 -5.16 0.43 -9.64
N LEU A 94 -6.13 -0.18 -10.34
CA LEU A 94 -6.01 -1.57 -10.82
C LEU A 94 -4.81 -1.75 -11.76
N ASN A 95 -4.56 -0.79 -12.66
CA ASN A 95 -3.39 -0.82 -13.55
C ASN A 95 -2.07 -0.76 -12.75
N HIS A 96 -1.99 0.09 -11.73
CA HIS A 96 -0.81 0.16 -10.85
C HIS A 96 -0.63 -1.11 -10.02
N ILE A 97 -1.70 -1.77 -9.58
CA ILE A 97 -1.66 -3.08 -8.91
C ILE A 97 -1.13 -4.16 -9.86
N ALA A 98 -1.59 -4.19 -11.11
CA ALA A 98 -1.11 -5.12 -12.13
C ALA A 98 0.40 -4.91 -12.41
N ASN A 99 0.83 -3.66 -12.58
CA ASN A 99 2.24 -3.32 -12.76
C ASN A 99 3.08 -3.77 -11.56
N PHE A 100 2.62 -3.50 -10.35
CA PHE A 100 3.31 -3.93 -9.13
C PHE A 100 3.41 -5.46 -9.03
N THR A 101 2.38 -6.19 -9.46
CA THR A 101 2.42 -7.67 -9.53
C THR A 101 3.54 -8.14 -10.45
N GLN A 102 3.70 -7.51 -11.62
CA GLN A 102 4.81 -7.81 -12.53
C GLN A 102 6.17 -7.47 -11.91
N THR A 103 6.28 -6.34 -11.21
CA THR A 103 7.50 -5.95 -10.49
C THR A 103 7.85 -6.97 -9.40
N LEU A 104 6.87 -7.46 -8.62
CA LEU A 104 7.10 -8.52 -7.63
C LEU A 104 7.61 -9.81 -8.28
N HIS A 105 7.12 -10.17 -9.46
CA HIS A 105 7.60 -11.34 -10.19
C HIS A 105 9.06 -11.16 -10.69
N LYS A 106 9.43 -9.96 -11.13
CA LYS A 106 10.83 -9.62 -11.47
C LYS A 106 11.73 -9.72 -10.24
N ILE A 107 11.29 -9.21 -9.09
CA ILE A 107 12.01 -9.32 -7.82
C ILE A 107 12.15 -10.78 -7.40
N HIS A 108 11.09 -11.58 -7.52
CA HIS A 108 11.13 -13.01 -7.24
C HIS A 108 12.22 -13.70 -8.08
N THR A 109 12.22 -13.46 -9.39
CA THR A 109 13.23 -14.01 -10.31
C THR A 109 14.65 -13.57 -9.93
N PHE A 110 14.83 -12.30 -9.56
CA PHE A 110 16.11 -11.77 -9.10
C PHE A 110 16.59 -12.47 -7.83
N VAL A 111 15.72 -12.59 -6.82
CA VAL A 111 16.03 -13.17 -5.50
C VAL A 111 16.31 -14.68 -5.62
N GLU A 112 15.51 -15.39 -6.41
CA GLU A 112 15.69 -16.81 -6.70
C GLU A 112 17.07 -17.08 -7.31
N ALA A 113 17.50 -16.22 -8.25
CA ALA A 113 18.83 -16.34 -8.84
C ALA A 113 19.98 -16.22 -7.80
N GLN A 114 19.75 -15.50 -6.70
CA GLN A 114 20.74 -15.34 -5.62
C GLN A 114 20.85 -16.55 -4.66
N GLN A 115 19.99 -17.57 -4.81
CA GLN A 115 20.07 -18.81 -4.03
C GLN A 115 21.12 -19.78 -4.58
N SER A 116 21.39 -19.71 -5.89
CA SER A 116 22.33 -20.60 -6.56
C SER A 116 23.77 -20.10 -6.37
N GLY A 117 24.61 -20.89 -5.70
CA GLY A 117 26.01 -20.54 -5.42
C GLY A 117 26.95 -20.61 -6.63
N SER A 118 26.42 -20.84 -7.83
CA SER A 118 27.23 -21.09 -9.03
C SER A 118 27.77 -19.79 -9.62
N LYS A 119 28.98 -19.42 -9.20
CA LYS A 119 29.69 -18.19 -9.59
C LYS A 119 29.81 -17.98 -11.11
N VAL A 120 29.82 -19.06 -11.89
CA VAL A 120 29.95 -19.02 -13.35
C VAL A 120 28.69 -18.50 -14.03
N LYS A 121 27.50 -18.89 -13.55
CA LYS A 121 26.22 -18.32 -14.03
C LYS A 121 26.04 -16.87 -13.57
N THR A 122 26.56 -16.53 -12.39
CA THR A 122 26.48 -15.18 -11.84
C THR A 122 27.29 -14.18 -12.66
N PHE A 123 28.49 -14.55 -13.14
CA PHE A 123 29.38 -13.63 -13.85
C PHE A 123 28.85 -13.23 -15.23
N PHE A 124 28.32 -14.18 -16.01
CA PHE A 124 27.72 -13.88 -17.32
C PHE A 124 26.43 -13.05 -17.24
N ARG A 125 25.78 -12.98 -16.08
CA ARG A 125 24.51 -12.26 -15.87
C ARG A 125 24.64 -10.93 -15.14
N GLN A 126 25.84 -10.48 -14.77
CA GLN A 126 25.98 -9.27 -13.95
C GLN A 126 25.39 -8.01 -14.59
N GLY A 127 25.55 -7.82 -15.91
CA GLY A 127 24.99 -6.68 -16.63
C GLY A 127 23.45 -6.68 -16.66
N GLU A 128 22.86 -7.83 -17.01
CA GLU A 128 21.40 -8.03 -17.02
C GLU A 128 20.81 -7.85 -15.62
N MET A 129 21.48 -8.39 -14.61
CA MET A 129 21.02 -8.35 -13.22
C MET A 129 21.07 -6.92 -12.65
N GLY A 130 22.06 -6.12 -13.04
CA GLY A 130 22.16 -4.71 -12.68
C GLY A 130 21.04 -3.87 -13.29
N ALA A 131 20.72 -4.09 -14.57
CA ALA A 131 19.59 -3.45 -15.24
C ALA A 131 18.27 -3.84 -14.57
N LEU A 132 18.03 -5.14 -14.36
CA LEU A 132 16.82 -5.66 -13.70
C LEU A 132 16.61 -5.03 -12.32
N LEU A 133 17.67 -4.93 -11.52
CA LEU A 133 17.60 -4.35 -10.18
C LEU A 133 17.28 -2.85 -10.22
N ARG A 134 17.86 -2.10 -11.16
CA ARG A 134 17.55 -0.67 -11.34
C ARG A 134 16.09 -0.48 -11.76
N ASP A 135 15.63 -1.31 -12.69
CA ASP A 135 14.25 -1.24 -13.20
C ASP A 135 13.26 -1.60 -12.09
N CYS A 136 13.53 -2.65 -11.30
CA CYS A 136 12.71 -3.00 -10.13
C CYS A 136 12.65 -1.84 -9.12
N ARG A 137 13.77 -1.19 -8.81
CA ARG A 137 13.79 -0.04 -7.88
C ARG A 137 12.96 1.14 -8.40
N ALA A 138 13.08 1.45 -9.69
CA ALA A 138 12.32 2.51 -10.31
C ALA A 138 10.81 2.22 -10.27
N GLU A 139 10.41 0.99 -10.63
CA GLU A 139 9.02 0.54 -10.59
C GLU A 139 8.46 0.52 -9.16
N LEU A 140 9.23 0.05 -8.18
CA LEU A 140 8.84 0.07 -6.76
C LEU A 140 8.64 1.50 -6.25
N GLN A 141 9.57 2.41 -6.56
CA GLN A 141 9.46 3.81 -6.15
C GLN A 141 8.24 4.47 -6.79
N GLN A 142 8.04 4.27 -8.09
CA GLN A 142 6.88 4.79 -8.81
C GLN A 142 5.57 4.25 -8.22
N GLY A 143 5.51 2.96 -7.90
CA GLY A 143 4.36 2.34 -7.25
C GLY A 143 4.11 2.94 -5.86
N PHE A 144 5.16 3.08 -5.05
CA PHE A 144 5.07 3.67 -3.72
C PHE A 144 4.52 5.10 -3.78
N ASP A 145 5.12 5.96 -4.61
CA ASP A 145 4.70 7.35 -4.76
C ASP A 145 3.24 7.44 -5.20
N PHE A 146 2.83 6.61 -6.18
CA PHE A 146 1.46 6.57 -6.66
C PHE A 146 0.46 6.18 -5.56
N PHE A 147 0.70 5.07 -4.85
CA PHE A 147 -0.23 4.60 -3.83
C PHE A 147 -0.27 5.53 -2.61
N GLN A 148 0.86 6.13 -2.24
CA GLN A 148 0.92 7.12 -1.16
C GLN A 148 0.12 8.38 -1.53
N ILE A 149 0.32 8.94 -2.72
CA ILE A 149 -0.44 10.09 -3.21
C ILE A 149 -1.93 9.75 -3.30
N THR A 150 -2.27 8.55 -3.80
CA THR A 150 -3.66 8.10 -3.88
C THR A 150 -4.30 8.03 -2.50
N SER A 151 -3.61 7.47 -1.50
CA SER A 151 -4.13 7.45 -0.13
C SER A 151 -4.35 8.86 0.43
N ILE A 152 -3.42 9.79 0.20
CA ILE A 152 -3.57 11.19 0.65
C ILE A 152 -4.77 11.86 -0.02
N ILE A 153 -4.97 11.65 -1.32
CA ILE A 153 -6.12 12.19 -2.06
C ILE A 153 -7.43 11.62 -1.49
N THR A 154 -7.49 10.32 -1.19
CA THR A 154 -8.66 9.70 -0.56
C THR A 154 -8.93 10.32 0.80
N ASP A 155 -7.93 10.46 1.66
CA ASP A 155 -8.06 11.10 2.98
C ASP A 155 -8.60 12.53 2.87
N ILE A 156 -8.10 13.31 1.89
CA ILE A 156 -8.56 14.68 1.66
C ILE A 156 -10.03 14.70 1.23
N LYS A 157 -10.46 13.79 0.35
CA LYS A 157 -11.86 13.71 -0.09
C LYS A 157 -12.79 13.38 1.07
N GLU A 158 -12.45 12.38 1.88
CA GLU A 158 -13.22 12.01 3.07
C GLU A 158 -13.34 13.20 4.04
N MET A 159 -12.24 13.93 4.25
CA MET A 159 -12.24 15.12 5.09
C MET A 159 -13.13 16.24 4.51
N GLN A 160 -13.10 16.44 3.19
CA GLN A 160 -13.95 17.42 2.51
C GLN A 160 -15.44 17.06 2.64
N GLU A 161 -15.80 15.80 2.44
CA GLU A 161 -17.16 15.31 2.61
C GLU A 161 -17.64 15.47 4.06
N TYR A 162 -16.79 15.16 5.04
CA TYR A 162 -17.07 15.39 6.45
C TYR A 162 -17.31 16.87 6.75
N VAL A 163 -16.45 17.76 6.25
CA VAL A 163 -16.58 19.21 6.43
C VAL A 163 -17.86 19.74 5.77
N GLN A 164 -18.18 19.28 4.57
CA GLN A 164 -19.43 19.65 3.87
C GLN A 164 -20.66 19.20 4.64
N ALA A 165 -20.69 17.94 5.11
CA ALA A 165 -21.79 17.42 5.91
C ALA A 165 -21.98 18.24 7.19
N ARG A 166 -20.90 18.58 7.89
CA ARG A 166 -20.94 19.45 9.07
C ARG A 166 -21.41 20.86 8.75
N HIS A 167 -20.94 21.43 7.64
CA HIS A 167 -21.36 22.75 7.20
C HIS A 167 -22.88 22.79 6.93
N GLN A 168 -23.41 21.78 6.24
CA GLN A 168 -24.84 21.68 5.97
C GLN A 168 -25.68 21.62 7.26
N VAL A 169 -25.21 20.89 8.28
CA VAL A 169 -25.87 20.86 9.59
C VAL A 169 -25.91 22.25 10.23
N VAL A 170 -24.81 23.01 10.17
CA VAL A 170 -24.76 24.38 10.72
C VAL A 170 -25.71 25.31 9.96
N VAL A 171 -25.72 25.25 8.63
CA VAL A 171 -26.63 26.04 7.79
C VAL A 171 -28.09 25.75 8.15
N ASN A 172 -28.47 24.47 8.26
CA ASN A 172 -29.84 24.08 8.61
C ASN A 172 -30.25 24.59 10.00
N ILE A 173 -29.34 24.61 10.98
CA ILE A 173 -29.59 25.16 12.32
C ILE A 173 -29.84 26.66 12.24
N ILE A 174 -29.00 27.40 11.49
CA ILE A 174 -29.14 28.85 11.32
C ILE A 174 -30.48 29.18 10.65
N GLU A 175 -30.84 28.47 9.59
CA GLU A 175 -32.14 28.65 8.91
C GLU A 175 -33.32 28.43 9.86
N THR A 176 -33.25 27.36 10.69
CA THR A 176 -34.29 27.07 11.68
C THR A 176 -34.42 28.19 12.71
N LEU A 177 -33.29 28.74 13.19
CA LEU A 177 -33.29 29.86 14.13
C LEU A 177 -33.86 31.14 13.51
N SER A 178 -33.47 31.49 12.27
CA SER A 178 -33.98 32.67 11.57
C SER A 178 -35.49 32.63 11.31
N ILE A 179 -36.04 31.44 11.00
CA ILE A 179 -37.49 31.25 10.87
C ILE A 179 -38.19 31.46 12.22
N SER A 180 -37.63 30.93 13.31
CA SER A 180 -38.21 31.07 14.66
C SER A 180 -38.21 32.53 15.17
N GLU A 181 -37.18 33.31 14.83
CA GLU A 181 -37.07 34.73 15.19
C GLU A 181 -38.03 35.62 14.38
N SER A 182 -38.29 35.25 13.13
CA SER A 182 -39.29 35.90 12.28
C SER A 182 -40.73 35.61 12.76
N ALA A 183 -40.98 34.42 13.31
CA ALA A 183 -42.29 34.05 13.85
C ALA A 183 -42.59 34.72 15.21
N SER A 184 -41.58 34.94 16.05
CA SER A 184 -41.75 35.58 17.37
C SER A 184 -42.02 37.08 17.26
N SER A 185 -41.44 37.76 16.27
CA SER A 185 -41.61 39.20 16.01
C SER A 185 -42.97 39.58 15.39
N ILE A 186 -43.67 38.63 14.76
CA ILE A 186 -45.05 38.83 14.26
C ILE A 186 -46.08 38.73 15.40
N SER A 187 -45.83 37.88 16.42
CA SER A 187 -46.77 37.67 17.52
C SER A 187 -46.85 38.85 18.49
N THR A 188 -45.76 39.58 18.72
CA THR A 188 -45.71 40.76 19.61
C THR A 188 -46.44 41.98 19.07
N ASN A 189 -46.61 42.10 17.75
CA ASN A 189 -47.36 43.22 17.14
C ASN A 189 -48.89 43.00 17.13
N SER A 190 -49.38 41.81 17.46
CA SER A 190 -50.83 41.51 17.46
C SER A 190 -51.57 41.93 18.74
N TYR A 191 -50.86 42.27 19.82
CA TYR A 191 -51.43 42.67 21.11
C TYR A 191 -51.43 44.19 21.37
N ALA A 192 -51.04 45.01 20.38
CA ALA A 192 -50.96 46.46 20.49
C ALA A 192 -52.12 47.21 19.81
N ARG A 193 -53.30 46.58 19.66
CA ARG A 193 -54.53 47.23 19.20
C ARG A 193 -55.65 47.10 20.23
#